data_AF-A0A925EXT8-F1
#
_entry.id   AF-A0A925EXT8-F1
#
_cell.length_a   1.000
_cell.length_b   1.000
_cell.length_c   1.000
_cell.angle_alpha   90.00
_cell.angle_beta   90.00
_cell.angle_gamma   90.00
#
_symmetry.space_group_name_H-M   'P 1'
#
loop_
_entity.id
_entity.type
_entity.pdbx_description
1 polymer ?
#
loop_
_entity_poly.entity_id
_entity_poly.type
_entity_poly.pdbx_seq_one_letter_code
_entity_poly.pdbx_strand_id
1 'polypeptide(L)'
;GKDFIEISGDLTKGGREGDVPFGTITTFDESKMKFGLIYTGSDDGLVHVTKDGGHSWTVLSDSLPRDFWVSRIQASAFDEGTVYLTLNGYRNDHFKPYVYKSTDFGQDWINISANLPDEPVNVIKEDPLDRDILYVGTDHGTYVSLNKGTNYMSLAAEMPKVPVHDLVVQKKSKHLIIGTHGRSLYKVDIRNLYEMKKNIHEPLIVFKPDDIRYDSDWGKKSNAYTELTIPVLNFEAFSDTDKEVKLEIMSPEGIVLKSVILKLKKGLSRYETFIRVDKSKEPAFLKSIEKSDWVKSQGIISKAEDGYYYLIPGKYVVKLSFEKTSSKFEFTVK
;
A
#
# COMPACT_ATOMS: atom_id res chain seq x y z
N GLY A 1 31.33 -1.80 -15.96
CA GLY A 1 32.80 -1.75 -16.01
C GLY A 1 33.34 -3.16 -16.12
N LYS A 2 34.58 -3.33 -16.61
CA LYS A 2 35.29 -4.63 -16.58
C LYS A 2 36.30 -4.71 -15.43
N ASP A 3 36.68 -3.55 -14.88
CA ASP A 3 37.64 -3.40 -13.79
C ASP A 3 36.98 -2.60 -12.66
N PHE A 4 37.30 -2.96 -11.41
CA PHE A 4 36.82 -2.31 -10.19
C PHE A 4 38.03 -1.87 -9.36
N ILE A 5 37.92 -0.67 -8.77
CA ILE A 5 38.88 -0.16 -7.80
C ILE A 5 38.17 0.06 -6.47
N GLU A 6 38.88 -0.18 -5.38
CA GLU A 6 38.40 0.12 -4.04
C GLU A 6 38.36 1.64 -3.81
N ILE A 7 37.29 2.13 -3.18
CA ILE A 7 37.03 3.55 -2.93
C ILE A 7 36.82 3.85 -1.43
N SER A 8 37.21 2.95 -0.53
CA SER A 8 37.12 3.12 0.92
C SER A 8 38.14 2.23 1.62
N GLY A 9 38.37 2.44 2.91
CA GLY A 9 38.90 1.38 3.76
C GLY A 9 37.77 0.46 4.23
N ASP A 10 38.00 -0.25 5.34
CA ASP A 10 36.94 -0.99 6.04
C ASP A 10 35.92 -0.01 6.63
N LEU A 11 34.67 -0.07 6.16
CA LEU A 11 33.54 0.72 6.64
C LEU A 11 32.69 -0.06 7.66
N THR A 12 33.23 -1.14 8.20
CA THR A 12 32.63 -1.99 9.22
C THR A 12 33.55 -2.02 10.46
N LYS A 13 33.18 -2.79 11.48
CA LYS A 13 34.05 -3.05 12.64
C LYS A 13 35.12 -4.10 12.34
N GLY A 14 34.98 -4.83 11.22
CA GLY A 14 35.88 -5.90 10.78
C GLY A 14 35.97 -7.10 11.75
N GLY A 15 36.73 -8.11 11.32
CA GLY A 15 37.50 -8.98 12.22
C GLY A 15 36.77 -9.79 13.30
N ARG A 16 35.46 -10.09 13.16
CA ARG A 16 34.80 -11.01 14.11
C ARG A 16 35.16 -12.46 13.77
N GLU A 17 36.01 -13.07 14.60
CA GLU A 17 36.30 -14.50 14.55
C GLU A 17 35.03 -15.33 14.87
N GLY A 18 34.70 -16.30 14.02
CA GLY A 18 33.57 -17.21 14.20
C GLY A 18 33.15 -17.89 12.89
N ASP A 19 32.25 -18.87 12.98
CA ASP A 19 31.75 -19.64 11.82
C ASP A 19 30.92 -18.78 10.84
N VAL A 20 30.39 -17.64 11.32
CA VAL A 20 29.67 -16.63 10.52
C VAL A 20 30.31 -15.27 10.77
N PRO A 21 31.21 -14.81 9.88
CA PRO A 21 31.85 -13.50 10.05
C PRO A 21 30.81 -12.37 9.90
N PHE A 22 30.85 -11.41 10.82
CA PHE A 22 30.16 -10.11 10.69
C PHE A 22 31.14 -9.07 10.15
N GLY A 23 30.62 -7.99 9.57
CA GLY A 23 31.43 -6.96 8.90
C GLY A 23 31.10 -6.87 7.41
N THR A 24 29.81 -6.87 7.07
CA THR A 24 29.33 -6.74 5.68
C THR A 24 28.57 -5.44 5.52
N ILE A 25 28.81 -4.72 4.42
CA ILE A 25 27.93 -3.63 3.98
C ILE A 25 26.63 -4.23 3.45
N THR A 26 25.54 -3.97 4.15
CA THR A 26 24.22 -4.56 3.91
C THR A 26 23.35 -3.68 3.02
N THR A 27 23.65 -2.38 2.98
CA THR A 27 22.91 -1.39 2.22
C THR A 27 23.83 -0.26 1.80
N PHE A 28 23.59 0.26 0.60
CA PHE A 28 24.20 1.50 0.13
C PHE A 28 23.18 2.27 -0.71
N ASP A 29 23.29 3.59 -0.74
CA ASP A 29 22.49 4.43 -1.64
C ASP A 29 23.30 5.67 -2.03
N GLU A 30 23.30 5.99 -3.33
CA GLU A 30 23.87 7.24 -3.85
C GLU A 30 22.75 8.25 -4.08
N SER A 31 22.93 9.46 -3.56
CA SER A 31 21.96 10.53 -3.71
C SER A 31 21.75 10.89 -5.18
N LYS A 32 20.49 10.92 -5.60
CA LYS A 32 20.10 11.37 -6.94
C LYS A 32 20.29 12.87 -7.13
N MET A 33 20.54 13.61 -6.06
CA MET A 33 20.72 15.06 -6.08
C MET A 33 22.18 15.47 -6.22
N LYS A 34 23.12 14.62 -5.82
CA LYS A 34 24.55 14.91 -5.85
C LYS A 34 25.36 13.65 -6.12
N PHE A 35 26.04 13.64 -7.27
CA PHE A 35 27.01 12.61 -7.61
C PHE A 35 28.11 12.52 -6.53
N GLY A 36 28.46 11.30 -6.14
CA GLY A 36 29.48 11.06 -5.11
C GLY A 36 29.02 11.34 -3.67
N LEU A 37 27.76 11.72 -3.45
CA LEU A 37 27.14 11.68 -2.13
C LEU A 37 26.57 10.27 -1.91
N ILE A 38 27.32 9.44 -1.18
CA ILE A 38 27.02 8.02 -1.00
C ILE A 38 26.88 7.73 0.49
N TYR A 39 25.88 6.94 0.83
CA TYR A 39 25.64 6.43 2.17
C TYR A 39 25.81 4.91 2.19
N THR A 40 26.34 4.38 3.28
CA THR A 40 26.45 2.93 3.51
C THR A 40 26.00 2.57 4.92
N GLY A 41 25.54 1.33 5.08
CA GLY A 41 25.20 0.73 6.36
C GLY A 41 25.66 -0.72 6.41
N SER A 42 26.06 -1.18 7.60
CA SER A 42 26.59 -2.53 7.82
C SER A 42 25.72 -3.41 8.72
N ASP A 43 26.00 -4.71 8.72
CA ASP A 43 25.37 -5.69 9.63
C ASP A 43 25.79 -5.52 11.10
N ASP A 44 26.88 -4.81 11.38
CA ASP A 44 27.40 -4.51 12.71
C ASP A 44 27.03 -3.10 13.25
N GLY A 45 26.16 -2.39 12.51
CA GLY A 45 25.52 -1.15 12.94
C GLY A 45 26.28 0.13 12.65
N LEU A 46 27.34 0.08 11.84
CA LEU A 46 27.99 1.30 11.35
C LEU A 46 27.23 1.89 10.16
N VAL A 47 27.19 3.22 10.15
CA VAL A 47 26.62 4.01 9.06
C VAL A 47 27.66 5.03 8.65
N HIS A 48 27.93 5.15 7.35
CA HIS A 48 28.88 6.11 6.83
C HIS A 48 28.31 6.95 5.71
N VAL A 49 28.87 8.14 5.53
CA VAL A 49 28.66 8.99 4.36
C VAL A 49 29.98 9.43 3.77
N THR A 50 30.05 9.45 2.44
CA THR A 50 31.03 10.23 1.68
C THR A 50 30.30 11.29 0.88
N LYS A 51 30.90 12.48 0.73
CA LYS A 51 30.37 13.57 -0.08
C LYS A 51 31.24 13.89 -1.31
N ASP A 52 32.29 13.09 -1.52
CA ASP A 52 33.38 13.30 -2.48
C ASP A 52 33.71 12.03 -3.29
N GLY A 53 32.75 11.09 -3.40
CA GLY A 53 32.90 9.89 -4.23
C GLY A 53 33.81 8.83 -3.63
N GLY A 54 33.97 8.82 -2.30
CA GLY A 54 34.76 7.82 -1.56
C GLY A 54 36.16 8.28 -1.18
N HIS A 55 36.55 9.53 -1.44
CA HIS A 55 37.85 10.02 -1.01
C HIS A 55 37.95 10.15 0.52
N SER A 56 36.86 10.60 1.16
CA SER A 56 36.73 10.63 2.62
C SER A 56 35.36 10.12 3.08
N TRP A 57 35.35 9.48 4.25
CA TRP A 57 34.17 8.89 4.86
C TRP A 57 33.99 9.39 6.30
N THR A 58 32.74 9.70 6.66
CA THR A 58 32.35 10.16 8.00
C THR A 58 31.38 9.15 8.62
N VAL A 59 31.60 8.80 9.88
CA VAL A 59 30.72 7.93 10.67
C VAL A 59 29.46 8.71 11.11
N LEU A 60 28.30 8.08 10.99
CA LEU A 60 26.98 8.67 11.28
C LEU A 60 26.19 7.89 12.35
N SER A 61 26.75 6.82 12.91
CA SER A 61 26.04 5.88 13.78
C SER A 61 26.16 6.19 15.28
N ASP A 62 26.86 7.25 15.69
CA ASP A 62 27.18 7.51 17.10
C ASP A 62 25.95 7.73 17.99
N SER A 63 24.88 8.31 17.43
CA SER A 63 23.61 8.56 18.12
C SER A 63 22.56 7.46 17.89
N LEU A 64 22.87 6.43 17.11
CA LEU A 64 21.99 5.31 16.82
C LEU A 64 22.19 4.14 17.82
N PRO A 65 21.18 3.26 18.00
CA PRO A 65 21.36 2.00 18.69
C PRO A 65 22.54 1.20 18.13
N ARG A 66 23.44 0.76 19.01
CA ARG A 66 24.66 0.05 18.63
C ARG A 66 24.37 -1.41 18.30
N ASP A 67 25.18 -1.96 17.39
CA ASP A 67 25.21 -3.39 17.04
C ASP A 67 23.92 -3.94 16.41
N PHE A 68 22.99 -3.08 16.00
CA PHE A 68 21.84 -3.48 15.20
C PHE A 68 22.16 -3.44 13.72
N TRP A 69 21.58 -4.39 12.99
CA TRP A 69 21.76 -4.50 11.55
C TRP A 69 21.16 -3.29 10.84
N VAL A 70 21.95 -2.57 10.04
CA VAL A 70 21.41 -1.48 9.21
C VAL A 70 20.65 -2.12 8.04
N SER A 71 19.33 -2.16 8.12
CA SER A 71 18.50 -2.87 7.15
C SER A 71 18.25 -2.05 5.88
N ARG A 72 18.25 -0.72 5.99
CA ARG A 72 18.17 0.18 4.85
C ARG A 72 18.77 1.54 5.18
N ILE A 73 19.47 2.14 4.21
CA ILE A 73 19.72 3.57 4.14
C ILE A 73 19.25 4.07 2.77
N GLN A 74 18.57 5.21 2.73
CA GLN A 74 18.07 5.80 1.49
C GLN A 74 18.17 7.33 1.56
N ALA A 75 18.92 7.92 0.63
CA ALA A 75 18.94 9.35 0.40
C ALA A 75 17.60 9.83 -0.20
N SER A 76 17.14 10.99 0.22
CA SER A 76 15.91 11.57 -0.30
C SER A 76 16.06 11.94 -1.78
N ALA A 77 14.97 11.75 -2.53
CA ALA A 77 14.83 12.22 -3.90
C ALA A 77 14.44 13.71 -4.00
N PHE A 78 14.15 14.37 -2.87
CA PHE A 78 13.62 15.74 -2.83
C PHE A 78 14.48 16.73 -2.05
N ASP A 79 15.39 16.27 -1.20
CA ASP A 79 16.24 17.12 -0.38
C ASP A 79 17.63 16.50 -0.18
N GLU A 80 18.70 17.22 -0.54
CA GLU A 80 20.06 16.68 -0.57
C GLU A 80 20.55 16.25 0.82
N GLY A 81 20.15 16.98 1.86
CA GLY A 81 20.53 16.71 3.24
C GLY A 81 19.65 15.65 3.93
N THR A 82 18.53 15.26 3.32
CA THR A 82 17.61 14.31 3.94
C THR A 82 17.99 12.86 3.62
N VAL A 83 18.10 12.04 4.66
CA VAL A 83 18.36 10.60 4.55
C VAL A 83 17.47 9.84 5.53
N TYR A 84 16.99 8.69 5.10
CA TYR A 84 16.17 7.78 5.88
C TYR A 84 16.96 6.50 6.18
N LEU A 85 16.76 5.95 7.37
CA LEU A 85 17.47 4.76 7.82
C LEU A 85 16.55 3.85 8.62
N THR A 86 16.71 2.54 8.45
CA THR A 86 16.08 1.53 9.31
C THR A 86 17.13 0.61 9.91
N LEU A 87 16.90 0.25 11.17
CA LEU A 87 17.69 -0.76 11.88
C LEU A 87 16.82 -1.99 12.17
N ASN A 88 17.45 -3.15 12.23
CA ASN A 88 16.82 -4.40 12.60
C ASN A 88 17.59 -5.03 13.77
N GLY A 89 16.91 -5.10 14.93
CA GLY A 89 17.43 -5.70 16.17
C GLY A 89 17.01 -7.16 16.39
N TYR A 90 16.39 -7.81 15.41
CA TYR A 90 15.86 -9.18 15.53
C TYR A 90 16.91 -10.18 16.03
N ARG A 91 18.14 -10.08 15.52
CA ARG A 91 19.28 -10.95 15.89
C ARG A 91 19.78 -10.73 17.32
N ASN A 92 19.26 -9.70 17.99
CA ASN A 92 19.58 -9.33 19.36
C ASN A 92 18.35 -9.47 20.28
N ASP A 93 17.29 -10.16 19.85
CA ASP A 93 16.00 -10.24 20.57
C ASP A 93 15.32 -8.87 20.80
N HIS A 94 15.64 -7.89 19.94
CA HIS A 94 15.04 -6.55 19.95
C HIS A 94 14.03 -6.39 18.81
N PHE A 95 12.74 -6.50 19.15
CA PHE A 95 11.64 -6.45 18.19
C PHE A 95 11.04 -5.05 17.98
N LYS A 96 11.53 -4.01 18.67
CA LYS A 96 11.00 -2.64 18.47
C LYS A 96 11.28 -2.15 17.05
N PRO A 97 10.40 -1.30 16.48
CA PRO A 97 10.64 -0.70 15.17
C PRO A 97 11.67 0.41 15.29
N TYR A 98 12.68 0.39 14.43
CA TYR A 98 13.73 1.41 14.38
C TYR A 98 13.76 2.06 13.00
N VAL A 99 13.06 3.19 12.87
CA VAL A 99 13.00 4.01 11.67
C VAL A 99 13.48 5.41 12.01
N TYR A 100 14.44 5.92 11.26
CA TYR A 100 15.08 7.20 11.51
C TYR A 100 15.08 8.07 10.26
N LYS A 101 15.11 9.38 10.49
CA LYS A 101 15.30 10.41 9.48
C LYS A 101 16.32 11.42 9.97
N SER A 102 17.21 11.83 9.08
CA SER A 102 18.05 13.01 9.24
C SER A 102 17.70 14.05 8.17
N THR A 103 17.95 15.32 8.45
CA THR A 103 17.87 16.44 7.48
C THR A 103 19.20 17.18 7.33
N ASP A 104 20.29 16.61 7.83
CA ASP A 104 21.63 17.22 7.89
C ASP A 104 22.73 16.23 7.48
N PHE A 105 22.43 15.40 6.48
CA PHE A 105 23.30 14.37 5.93
C PHE A 105 23.64 13.23 6.90
N GLY A 106 22.80 12.98 7.90
CA GLY A 106 22.95 11.90 8.88
C GLY A 106 23.73 12.29 10.13
N GLN A 107 24.02 13.58 10.35
CA GLN A 107 24.72 14.03 11.57
C GLN A 107 23.83 13.85 12.80
N ASP A 108 22.55 14.23 12.68
CA ASP A 108 21.53 14.00 13.70
C ASP A 108 20.38 13.14 13.17
N TRP A 109 19.93 12.18 13.99
CA TRP A 109 18.84 11.26 13.65
C TRP A 109 17.62 11.49 14.54
N ILE A 110 16.47 11.65 13.90
CA ILE A 110 15.16 11.74 14.55
C ILE A 110 14.47 10.39 14.38
N ASN A 111 14.04 9.78 15.49
CA ASN A 111 13.22 8.57 15.43
C ASN A 111 11.82 8.93 14.87
N ILE A 112 11.44 8.25 13.80
CA ILE A 112 10.15 8.38 13.12
C ILE A 112 9.41 7.03 13.08
N SER A 113 9.64 6.14 14.05
CA SER A 113 8.92 4.86 14.15
C SER A 113 7.44 5.07 14.55
N ALA A 114 7.15 6.12 15.32
CA ALA A 114 5.82 6.55 15.73
C ALA A 114 4.92 5.39 16.23
N ASN A 115 3.81 5.11 15.54
CA ASN A 115 2.82 4.10 15.90
C ASN A 115 2.98 2.77 15.15
N LEU A 116 4.16 2.49 14.58
CA LEU A 116 4.47 1.16 14.08
C LEU A 116 4.41 0.15 15.23
N PRO A 117 3.92 -1.09 14.99
CA PRO A 117 3.93 -2.14 16.00
C PRO A 117 5.37 -2.58 16.34
N ASP A 118 5.51 -3.27 17.48
CA ASP A 118 6.76 -3.91 17.91
C ASP A 118 7.15 -5.08 17.00
N GLU A 119 7.65 -4.73 15.83
CA GLU A 119 8.14 -5.64 14.80
C GLU A 119 9.47 -5.16 14.19
N PRO A 120 10.39 -6.06 13.82
CA PRO A 120 11.60 -5.71 13.11
C PRO A 120 11.32 -5.02 11.76
N VAL A 121 12.12 -4.00 11.44
CA VAL A 121 11.99 -3.20 10.20
C VAL A 121 13.10 -3.56 9.23
N ASN A 122 12.73 -3.84 7.98
CA ASN A 122 13.64 -4.33 6.95
C ASN A 122 13.90 -3.30 5.84
N VAL A 123 12.96 -2.40 5.59
CA VAL A 123 13.09 -1.41 4.51
C VAL A 123 12.25 -0.17 4.78
N ILE A 124 12.81 0.99 4.43
CA ILE A 124 12.07 2.25 4.25
C ILE A 124 12.19 2.70 2.79
N LYS A 125 11.11 3.25 2.24
CA LYS A 125 11.06 3.79 0.89
C LYS A 125 10.35 5.13 0.85
N GLU A 126 11.06 6.19 0.50
CA GLU A 126 10.43 7.47 0.14
C GLU A 126 9.68 7.34 -1.19
N ASP A 127 8.44 7.83 -1.24
CA ASP A 127 7.65 7.86 -2.46
C ASP A 127 8.28 8.86 -3.46
N PRO A 128 8.54 8.46 -4.72
CA PRO A 128 9.25 9.30 -5.68
C PRO A 128 8.39 10.40 -6.32
N LEU A 129 7.10 10.51 -5.98
CA LEU A 129 6.16 11.50 -6.49
C LEU A 129 5.68 12.48 -5.40
N ASP A 130 5.76 12.09 -4.13
CA ASP A 130 5.35 12.91 -3.00
C ASP A 130 6.29 12.74 -1.79
N ARG A 131 6.97 13.83 -1.42
CA ARG A 131 7.98 13.87 -0.35
C ARG A 131 7.48 13.59 1.07
N ASP A 132 6.16 13.54 1.27
CA ASP A 132 5.58 13.25 2.59
C ASP A 132 5.17 11.79 2.74
N ILE A 133 5.16 11.03 1.64
CA ILE A 133 4.75 9.63 1.65
C ILE A 133 5.98 8.74 1.86
N LEU A 134 5.93 7.93 2.91
CA LEU A 134 6.96 6.93 3.24
C LEU A 134 6.31 5.56 3.35
N TYR A 135 6.95 4.55 2.77
CA TYR A 135 6.57 3.15 2.94
C TYR A 135 7.59 2.45 3.83
N VAL A 136 7.11 1.55 4.70
CA VAL A 136 7.95 0.77 5.61
C VAL A 136 7.56 -0.70 5.50
N GLY A 137 8.55 -1.57 5.28
CA GLY A 137 8.39 -3.03 5.30
C GLY A 137 8.91 -3.61 6.61
N THR A 138 8.09 -4.40 7.30
CA THR A 138 8.42 -5.10 8.54
C THR A 138 8.41 -6.61 8.35
N ASP A 139 8.61 -7.36 9.43
CA ASP A 139 8.46 -8.82 9.44
C ASP A 139 7.00 -9.31 9.30
N HIS A 140 5.99 -8.45 9.50
CA HIS A 140 4.58 -8.85 9.38
C HIS A 140 3.78 -8.06 8.34
N GLY A 141 4.36 -7.10 7.63
CA GLY A 141 3.65 -6.45 6.55
C GLY A 141 4.28 -5.16 6.04
N THR A 142 3.47 -4.39 5.32
CA THR A 142 3.83 -3.09 4.78
C THR A 142 2.98 -2.01 5.43
N TYR A 143 3.60 -0.89 5.75
CA TYR A 143 2.95 0.29 6.32
C TYR A 143 3.23 1.51 5.45
N VAL A 144 2.33 2.48 5.51
CA VAL A 144 2.48 3.76 4.83
C VAL A 144 2.23 4.92 5.79
N SER A 145 3.11 5.92 5.71
CA SER A 145 2.89 7.25 6.28
C SER A 145 2.58 8.22 5.15
N LEU A 146 1.65 9.15 5.39
CA LEU A 146 1.34 10.26 4.47
C LEU A 146 1.88 11.61 4.98
N ASN A 147 2.66 11.60 6.07
CA ASN A 147 3.11 12.78 6.78
C ASN A 147 4.52 12.62 7.37
N LYS A 148 5.45 12.15 6.53
CA LYS A 148 6.89 12.04 6.83
C LYS A 148 7.22 11.19 8.07
N GLY A 149 6.40 10.18 8.37
CA GLY A 149 6.63 9.26 9.48
C GLY A 149 6.04 9.70 10.82
N THR A 150 5.20 10.75 10.86
CA THR A 150 4.51 11.15 12.10
C THR A 150 3.48 10.11 12.52
N ASN A 151 2.80 9.47 11.56
CA ASN A 151 2.03 8.26 11.80
C ASN A 151 2.00 7.34 10.57
N TYR A 152 1.70 6.08 10.82
CA TYR A 152 1.61 4.99 9.85
C TYR A 152 0.23 4.32 9.90
N MET A 153 -0.17 3.76 8.77
CA MET A 153 -1.30 2.85 8.63
C MET A 153 -0.86 1.60 7.88
N SER A 154 -1.53 0.46 8.13
CA SER A 154 -1.30 -0.75 7.36
C SER A 154 -1.62 -0.51 5.88
N LEU A 155 -0.77 -1.03 5.00
CA LEU A 155 -0.94 -1.02 3.55
C LEU A 155 -1.00 -2.47 3.06
N ALA A 156 -1.95 -2.76 2.18
CA ALA A 156 -2.17 -4.10 1.65
C ALA A 156 -2.44 -5.14 2.76
N ALA A 157 -3.35 -4.82 3.67
CA ALA A 157 -3.73 -5.69 4.80
C ALA A 157 -4.22 -7.09 4.40
N GLU A 158 -4.64 -7.29 3.15
CA GLU A 158 -5.01 -8.59 2.58
C GLU A 158 -3.79 -9.51 2.30
N MET A 159 -2.57 -8.96 2.33
CA MET A 159 -1.36 -9.76 2.21
C MET A 159 -1.18 -10.63 3.46
N PRO A 160 -0.71 -11.88 3.30
CA PRO A 160 -0.29 -12.68 4.45
C PRO A 160 0.76 -11.93 5.28
N LYS A 161 0.78 -12.17 6.59
CA LYS A 161 1.82 -11.64 7.47
C LYS A 161 3.16 -12.28 7.12
N VAL A 162 4.00 -11.56 6.39
CA VAL A 162 5.29 -12.04 5.88
C VAL A 162 6.33 -10.94 5.92
N PRO A 163 7.62 -11.29 6.07
CA PRO A 163 8.67 -10.29 6.03
C PRO A 163 8.77 -9.62 4.67
N VAL A 164 8.83 -8.29 4.69
CA VAL A 164 8.96 -7.44 3.51
C VAL A 164 10.39 -6.89 3.47
N HIS A 165 11.20 -7.35 2.53
CA HIS A 165 12.63 -7.01 2.47
C HIS A 165 12.93 -5.86 1.51
N ASP A 166 12.06 -5.60 0.52
CA ASP A 166 12.30 -4.53 -0.44
C ASP A 166 11.00 -3.91 -0.98
N LEU A 167 11.09 -2.64 -1.37
CA LEU A 167 9.97 -1.81 -1.82
C LEU A 167 10.40 -0.93 -3.00
N VAL A 168 9.66 -1.00 -4.11
CA VAL A 168 9.91 -0.16 -5.29
C VAL A 168 8.62 0.46 -5.80
N VAL A 169 8.63 1.79 -6.00
CA VAL A 169 7.51 2.52 -6.60
C VAL A 169 7.74 2.68 -8.11
N GLN A 170 6.81 2.12 -8.89
CA GLN A 170 6.72 2.34 -10.33
C GLN A 170 5.97 3.65 -10.62
N LYS A 171 6.72 4.73 -10.87
CA LYS A 171 6.21 6.10 -10.98
C LYS A 171 5.06 6.26 -11.99
N LYS A 172 5.19 5.67 -13.18
CA LYS A 172 4.21 5.85 -14.28
C LYS A 172 2.87 5.18 -13.97
N SER A 173 2.92 3.92 -13.53
CA SER A 173 1.71 3.15 -13.23
C SER A 173 1.14 3.42 -11.85
N LYS A 174 1.91 4.09 -10.98
CA LYS A 174 1.61 4.31 -9.56
C LYS A 174 1.33 2.98 -8.86
N HIS A 175 2.26 2.04 -9.04
CA HIS A 175 2.24 0.76 -8.33
C HIS A 175 3.39 0.71 -7.34
N LEU A 176 3.12 0.22 -6.13
CA LEU A 176 4.14 -0.24 -5.20
C LEU A 176 4.36 -1.74 -5.45
N ILE A 177 5.61 -2.12 -5.70
CA ILE A 177 6.05 -3.51 -5.77
C ILE A 177 6.67 -3.86 -4.42
N ILE A 178 6.18 -4.93 -3.81
CA ILE A 178 6.55 -5.38 -2.47
C ILE A 178 7.29 -6.71 -2.60
N GLY A 179 8.58 -6.71 -2.27
CA GLY A 179 9.42 -7.89 -2.26
C GLY A 179 9.38 -8.58 -0.90
N THR A 180 8.88 -9.82 -0.87
CA THR A 180 8.70 -10.57 0.39
C THR A 180 9.71 -11.69 0.53
N HIS A 181 9.96 -12.10 1.78
CA HIS A 181 10.72 -13.31 2.08
C HIS A 181 9.83 -14.54 1.90
N GLY A 182 10.12 -15.36 0.89
CA GLY A 182 9.47 -16.66 0.69
C GLY A 182 8.06 -16.65 0.07
N ARG A 183 7.52 -15.49 -0.34
CA ARG A 183 6.20 -15.37 -1.00
C ARG A 183 6.20 -14.54 -2.29
N SER A 184 7.36 -14.41 -2.96
CA SER A 184 7.51 -13.70 -4.22
C SER A 184 7.19 -12.18 -4.11
N LEU A 185 6.72 -11.57 -5.19
CA LEU A 185 6.41 -10.17 -5.31
C LEU A 185 4.90 -9.92 -5.25
N TYR A 186 4.51 -8.87 -4.53
CA TYR A 186 3.15 -8.35 -4.54
C TYR A 186 3.12 -6.98 -5.22
N LYS A 187 1.96 -6.62 -5.77
CA LYS A 187 1.74 -5.34 -6.46
C LYS A 187 0.52 -4.66 -5.85
N VAL A 188 0.69 -3.41 -5.44
CA VAL A 188 -0.38 -2.59 -4.85
C VAL A 188 -0.54 -1.33 -5.69
N ASP A 189 -1.79 -0.97 -5.98
CA ASP A 189 -2.11 0.32 -6.59
C ASP A 189 -2.12 1.41 -5.52
N ILE A 190 -1.30 2.43 -5.70
CA ILE A 190 -1.12 3.50 -4.71
C ILE A 190 -1.76 4.82 -5.13
N ARG A 191 -2.54 4.83 -6.23
CA ARG A 191 -3.25 6.04 -6.70
C ARG A 191 -4.11 6.65 -5.60
N ASN A 192 -4.84 5.79 -4.89
CA ASN A 192 -5.76 6.20 -3.83
C ASN A 192 -5.05 6.84 -2.64
N LEU A 193 -3.76 6.55 -2.40
CA LEU A 193 -2.99 7.21 -1.34
C LEU A 193 -2.81 8.71 -1.62
N TYR A 194 -2.53 9.09 -2.86
CA TYR A 194 -2.38 10.50 -3.25
C TYR A 194 -3.73 11.25 -3.17
N GLU A 195 -4.83 10.57 -3.49
CA GLU A 195 -6.18 11.15 -3.34
C GLU A 195 -6.59 11.26 -1.88
N MET A 196 -6.29 10.23 -1.08
CA MET A 196 -6.53 10.20 0.37
C MET A 196 -5.80 11.32 1.07
N LYS A 197 -4.51 11.53 0.77
CA LYS A 197 -3.70 12.59 1.39
C LYS A 197 -4.32 13.98 1.23
N LYS A 198 -4.88 14.28 0.06
CA LYS A 198 -5.55 15.57 -0.22
C LYS A 198 -6.81 15.78 0.64
N ASN A 199 -7.46 14.69 1.03
CA ASN A 199 -8.75 14.69 1.73
C ASN A 199 -8.65 14.06 3.12
N ILE A 200 -7.47 13.96 3.72
CA ILE A 200 -7.23 13.17 4.96
C ILE A 200 -8.02 13.64 6.18
N HIS A 201 -8.58 14.86 6.12
CA HIS A 201 -9.46 15.43 7.14
C HIS A 201 -10.90 14.87 7.07
N GLU A 202 -11.27 14.20 5.97
CA GLU A 202 -12.56 13.56 5.82
C GLU A 202 -12.61 12.26 6.62
N PRO A 203 -13.66 12.03 7.44
CA PRO A 203 -13.76 10.85 8.29
C PRO A 203 -14.05 9.56 7.51
N LEU A 204 -14.41 9.69 6.23
CA LEU A 204 -14.75 8.61 5.33
C LEU A 204 -14.45 9.02 3.89
N ILE A 205 -13.64 8.22 3.20
CA ILE A 205 -13.34 8.40 1.77
C ILE A 205 -13.60 7.08 1.08
N VAL A 206 -14.32 7.14 -0.03
CA VAL A 206 -14.49 6.02 -0.96
C VAL A 206 -13.59 6.30 -2.15
N PHE A 207 -13.05 5.26 -2.77
CA PHE A 207 -12.32 5.41 -4.01
C PHE A 207 -13.12 4.82 -5.16
N LYS A 208 -12.80 5.25 -6.38
CA LYS A 208 -13.45 4.73 -7.58
C LYS A 208 -13.28 3.19 -7.61
N PRO A 209 -14.38 2.42 -7.63
CA PRO A 209 -14.29 0.97 -7.80
C PRO A 209 -13.83 0.61 -9.21
N ASP A 210 -13.41 -0.64 -9.38
CA ASP A 210 -13.10 -1.18 -10.70
C ASP A 210 -14.38 -1.31 -11.55
N ASP A 211 -14.25 -1.10 -12.87
CA ASP A 211 -15.32 -1.43 -13.80
C ASP A 211 -15.51 -2.96 -13.83
N ILE A 212 -16.76 -3.40 -13.89
CA ILE A 212 -17.11 -4.82 -13.88
C ILE A 212 -17.38 -5.27 -15.31
N ARG A 213 -16.76 -6.37 -15.74
CA ARG A 213 -17.10 -7.00 -17.01
C ARG A 213 -18.39 -7.81 -16.86
N TYR A 214 -19.40 -7.51 -17.66
CA TYR A 214 -20.63 -8.29 -17.70
C TYR A 214 -20.38 -9.73 -18.14
N ASP A 215 -21.10 -10.65 -17.50
CA ASP A 215 -21.13 -12.06 -17.86
C ASP A 215 -22.58 -12.55 -17.88
N SER A 216 -22.98 -13.20 -18.97
CA SER A 216 -24.31 -13.78 -19.12
C SER A 216 -24.54 -14.98 -18.19
N ASP A 217 -23.49 -15.52 -17.58
CA ASP A 217 -23.54 -16.66 -16.66
C ASP A 217 -23.64 -16.25 -15.18
N TRP A 218 -23.78 -14.95 -14.90
CA TRP A 218 -24.07 -14.49 -13.54
C TRP A 218 -25.32 -15.15 -12.95
N GLY A 219 -25.15 -15.71 -11.76
CA GLY A 219 -26.18 -16.47 -11.05
C GLY A 219 -26.54 -17.81 -11.71
N LYS A 220 -25.69 -18.36 -12.59
CA LYS A 220 -25.84 -19.71 -13.16
C LYS A 220 -24.72 -20.63 -12.71
N LYS A 221 -24.99 -21.94 -12.80
CA LYS A 221 -23.96 -22.98 -12.68
C LYS A 221 -23.55 -23.46 -14.06
N SER A 222 -22.26 -23.67 -14.28
CA SER A 222 -21.78 -24.28 -15.53
C SER A 222 -22.12 -25.78 -15.61
N ASN A 223 -22.17 -26.46 -14.48
CA ASN A 223 -22.61 -27.84 -14.33
C ASN A 223 -23.05 -28.12 -12.87
N ALA A 224 -23.53 -29.34 -12.61
CA ALA A 224 -24.07 -29.73 -11.30
C ALA A 224 -23.07 -29.62 -10.13
N TYR A 225 -21.77 -29.62 -10.40
CA TYR A 225 -20.71 -29.63 -9.40
C TYR A 225 -20.05 -28.27 -9.17
N THR A 226 -20.38 -27.25 -9.98
CA THR A 226 -19.82 -25.90 -9.82
C THR A 226 -20.67 -25.02 -8.91
N GLU A 227 -20.00 -24.09 -8.24
CA GLU A 227 -20.67 -22.99 -7.54
C GLU A 227 -21.29 -21.99 -8.52
N LEU A 228 -22.19 -21.16 -8.01
CA LEU A 228 -22.81 -20.10 -8.79
C LEU A 228 -21.79 -19.00 -9.09
N THR A 229 -21.78 -18.51 -10.32
CA THR A 229 -20.98 -17.34 -10.69
C THR A 229 -21.63 -16.08 -10.13
N ILE A 230 -21.17 -15.58 -8.99
CA ILE A 230 -21.73 -14.37 -8.37
C ILE A 230 -20.76 -13.20 -8.58
N PRO A 231 -21.17 -12.13 -9.31
CA PRO A 231 -20.33 -10.97 -9.49
C PRO A 231 -20.15 -10.15 -8.21
N VAL A 232 -18.93 -9.66 -8.06
CA VAL A 232 -18.46 -8.89 -6.91
C VAL A 232 -17.98 -7.52 -7.36
N LEU A 233 -18.44 -6.46 -6.70
CA LEU A 233 -17.90 -5.12 -6.80
C LEU A 233 -16.80 -4.96 -5.75
N ASN A 234 -15.56 -4.83 -6.21
CA ASN A 234 -14.41 -4.51 -5.38
C ASN A 234 -14.21 -3.01 -5.33
N PHE A 235 -13.93 -2.48 -4.15
CA PHE A 235 -13.60 -1.07 -3.97
C PHE A 235 -12.71 -0.86 -2.76
N GLU A 236 -12.04 0.28 -2.72
CA GLU A 236 -11.25 0.68 -1.56
C GLU A 236 -11.98 1.80 -0.83
N ALA A 237 -11.84 1.80 0.50
CA ALA A 237 -12.36 2.86 1.35
C ALA A 237 -11.41 3.12 2.51
N PHE A 238 -11.29 4.40 2.87
CA PHE A 238 -10.60 4.84 4.08
C PHE A 238 -11.62 5.22 5.14
N SER A 239 -11.35 4.81 6.38
CA SER A 239 -12.08 5.23 7.57
C SER A 239 -11.12 5.69 8.65
N ASP A 240 -11.41 6.78 9.33
CA ASP A 240 -10.60 7.28 10.47
C ASP A 240 -10.67 6.38 11.72
N THR A 241 -11.74 5.58 11.82
CA THR A 241 -12.13 4.74 12.96
C THR A 241 -12.85 3.49 12.48
N ASP A 242 -12.97 2.48 13.34
CA ASP A 242 -13.84 1.34 13.08
C ASP A 242 -15.30 1.82 13.15
N LYS A 243 -16.08 1.64 12.07
CA LYS A 243 -17.46 2.15 11.98
C LYS A 243 -18.33 1.35 11.02
N GLU A 244 -19.64 1.42 11.23
CA GLU A 244 -20.63 0.88 10.30
C GLU A 244 -21.05 1.95 9.30
N VAL A 245 -20.96 1.65 8.00
CA VAL A 245 -21.38 2.54 6.92
C VAL A 245 -22.45 1.88 6.08
N LYS A 246 -23.36 2.68 5.53
CA LYS A 246 -24.35 2.20 4.58
C LYS A 246 -23.81 2.34 3.16
N LEU A 247 -23.67 1.21 2.47
CA LEU A 247 -23.40 1.13 1.04
C LEU A 247 -24.71 1.07 0.27
N GLU A 248 -24.84 1.92 -0.75
CA GLU A 248 -25.93 1.91 -1.70
C GLU A 248 -25.38 1.79 -3.13
N ILE A 249 -25.97 0.91 -3.95
CA ILE A 249 -25.75 0.89 -5.40
C ILE A 249 -26.98 1.50 -6.06
N MET A 250 -26.76 2.48 -6.93
CA MET A 250 -27.82 3.25 -7.59
C MET A 250 -27.74 3.12 -9.11
N SER A 251 -28.91 3.10 -9.75
CA SER A 251 -29.04 3.21 -11.20
C SER A 251 -28.60 4.60 -11.71
N PRO A 252 -28.39 4.78 -13.03
CA PRO A 252 -28.13 6.11 -13.61
C PRO A 252 -29.20 7.16 -13.26
N GLU A 253 -30.44 6.72 -13.08
CA GLU A 253 -31.60 7.55 -12.73
C GLU A 253 -31.69 7.85 -11.22
N GLY A 254 -30.71 7.39 -10.42
CA GLY A 254 -30.64 7.63 -8.97
C GLY A 254 -31.50 6.67 -8.14
N ILE A 255 -32.00 5.58 -8.73
CA ILE A 255 -32.80 4.59 -8.00
C ILE A 255 -31.87 3.68 -7.20
N VAL A 256 -32.10 3.55 -5.90
CA VAL A 256 -31.35 2.60 -5.06
C VAL A 256 -31.77 1.17 -5.39
N LEU A 257 -30.82 0.39 -5.91
CA LEU A 257 -30.96 -1.01 -6.32
C LEU A 257 -30.52 -1.99 -5.23
N LYS A 258 -29.55 -1.57 -4.41
CA LYS A 258 -28.99 -2.37 -3.31
C LYS A 258 -28.67 -1.48 -2.12
N SER A 259 -28.91 -1.99 -0.92
CA SER A 259 -28.45 -1.38 0.34
C SER A 259 -27.83 -2.44 1.26
N VAL A 260 -26.64 -2.19 1.78
CA VAL A 260 -25.97 -3.08 2.76
C VAL A 260 -25.20 -2.27 3.79
N ILE A 261 -25.16 -2.77 5.03
CA ILE A 261 -24.31 -2.20 6.08
C ILE A 261 -22.95 -2.90 6.03
N LEU A 262 -21.89 -2.11 5.93
CA LEU A 262 -20.50 -2.58 5.93
C LEU A 262 -19.82 -2.14 7.21
N LYS A 263 -19.03 -3.04 7.79
CA LYS A 263 -18.16 -2.75 8.94
C LYS A 263 -16.79 -2.34 8.43
N LEU A 264 -16.53 -1.05 8.34
CA LEU A 264 -15.23 -0.55 7.96
C LEU A 264 -14.28 -0.62 9.16
N LYS A 265 -13.03 -0.97 8.86
CA LYS A 265 -11.89 -0.86 9.77
C LYS A 265 -11.18 0.47 9.58
N LYS A 266 -10.60 0.98 10.66
CA LYS A 266 -9.71 2.13 10.63
C LYS A 266 -8.57 1.91 9.63
N GLY A 267 -8.29 2.92 8.83
CA GLY A 267 -7.27 2.89 7.77
C GLY A 267 -7.87 2.65 6.39
N LEU A 268 -6.98 2.43 5.43
CA LEU A 268 -7.34 2.09 4.04
C LEU A 268 -7.47 0.58 3.90
N SER A 269 -8.63 0.11 3.47
CA SER A 269 -8.87 -1.31 3.22
C SER A 269 -9.67 -1.52 1.93
N ARG A 270 -9.57 -2.73 1.39
CA ARG A 270 -10.41 -3.21 0.30
C ARG A 270 -11.66 -3.84 0.87
N TYR A 271 -12.78 -3.59 0.21
CA TYR A 271 -14.08 -4.15 0.55
C TYR A 271 -14.74 -4.69 -0.71
N GLU A 272 -15.64 -5.63 -0.49
CA GLU A 272 -16.38 -6.27 -1.56
C GLU A 272 -17.88 -6.32 -1.27
N THR A 273 -18.68 -6.29 -2.33
CA THR A 273 -20.12 -6.52 -2.22
C THR A 273 -20.67 -7.17 -3.48
N PHE A 274 -21.65 -8.07 -3.33
CA PHE A 274 -22.32 -8.68 -4.48
C PHE A 274 -23.22 -7.67 -5.20
N ILE A 275 -23.18 -7.64 -6.53
CA ILE A 275 -24.02 -6.75 -7.34
C ILE A 275 -25.39 -7.35 -7.67
N ARG A 276 -26.05 -7.91 -6.65
CA ARG A 276 -27.45 -8.37 -6.71
C ARG A 276 -28.40 -7.21 -6.41
N VAL A 277 -29.46 -7.10 -7.20
CA VAL A 277 -30.58 -6.21 -6.90
C VAL A 277 -31.34 -6.75 -5.68
N ASP A 278 -31.59 -5.91 -4.69
CA ASP A 278 -32.38 -6.32 -3.52
C ASP A 278 -33.81 -6.70 -3.96
N LYS A 279 -34.37 -7.76 -3.38
CA LYS A 279 -35.71 -8.26 -3.77
C LYS A 279 -36.81 -7.19 -3.70
N SER A 280 -36.70 -6.26 -2.74
CA SER A 280 -37.63 -5.13 -2.58
C SER A 280 -37.48 -4.05 -3.66
N LYS A 281 -36.40 -4.08 -4.45
CA LYS A 281 -36.06 -3.11 -5.48
C LYS A 281 -36.26 -3.64 -6.91
N GLU A 282 -36.61 -4.92 -7.08
CA GLU A 282 -36.81 -5.55 -8.40
C GLU A 282 -37.78 -4.77 -9.32
N PRO A 283 -38.96 -4.31 -8.86
CA PRO A 283 -39.87 -3.56 -9.74
C PRO A 283 -39.26 -2.23 -10.21
N ALA A 284 -38.52 -1.55 -9.32
CA ALA A 284 -37.86 -0.29 -9.64
C ALA A 284 -36.69 -0.49 -10.61
N PHE A 285 -35.94 -1.59 -10.43
CA PHE A 285 -34.87 -1.98 -11.35
C PHE A 285 -35.38 -2.28 -12.75
N LEU A 286 -36.42 -3.13 -12.88
CA LEU A 286 -36.99 -3.47 -14.18
C LEU A 286 -37.50 -2.22 -14.92
N LYS A 287 -38.13 -1.29 -14.19
CA LYS A 287 -38.56 0.00 -14.74
C LYS A 287 -37.38 0.89 -15.16
N SER A 288 -36.27 0.86 -14.41
CA SER A 288 -35.11 1.70 -14.73
C SER A 288 -34.40 1.25 -16.01
N ILE A 289 -34.41 -0.05 -16.30
CA ILE A 289 -33.70 -0.62 -17.46
C ILE A 289 -34.57 -0.74 -18.72
N GLU A 290 -35.88 -0.48 -18.63
CA GLU A 290 -36.84 -0.65 -19.74
C GLU A 290 -36.44 0.14 -21.01
N LYS A 291 -35.81 1.30 -20.83
CA LYS A 291 -35.37 2.16 -21.95
C LYS A 291 -33.96 1.87 -22.45
N SER A 292 -33.21 0.97 -21.78
CA SER A 292 -31.83 0.65 -22.13
C SER A 292 -31.73 0.01 -23.51
N ASP A 293 -30.84 0.51 -24.36
CA ASP A 293 -30.61 -0.06 -25.69
C ASP A 293 -30.04 -1.48 -25.62
N TRP A 294 -29.26 -1.76 -24.56
CA TRP A 294 -28.78 -3.12 -24.31
C TRP A 294 -29.95 -4.08 -24.04
N VAL A 295 -30.92 -3.68 -23.21
CA VAL A 295 -32.11 -4.51 -22.94
C VAL A 295 -32.94 -4.71 -24.21
N LYS A 296 -33.12 -3.67 -25.03
CA LYS A 296 -33.81 -3.80 -26.33
C LYS A 296 -33.13 -4.80 -27.25
N SER A 297 -31.80 -4.96 -27.17
CA SER A 297 -31.05 -5.93 -27.97
C SER A 297 -31.10 -7.37 -27.44
N GLN A 298 -31.26 -7.55 -26.13
CA GLN A 298 -31.23 -8.86 -25.47
C GLN A 298 -32.63 -9.47 -25.23
N GLY A 299 -33.68 -8.64 -25.18
CA GLY A 299 -35.05 -9.06 -24.90
C GLY A 299 -35.38 -9.04 -23.41
N ILE A 300 -36.15 -10.04 -22.94
CA ILE A 300 -36.67 -10.07 -21.57
C ILE A 300 -35.55 -10.44 -20.60
N ILE A 301 -35.31 -9.58 -19.61
CA ILE A 301 -34.42 -9.86 -18.50
C ILE A 301 -35.16 -10.74 -17.49
N SER A 302 -34.67 -11.96 -17.27
CA SER A 302 -35.18 -12.89 -16.27
C SER A 302 -34.28 -12.95 -15.04
N LYS A 303 -34.81 -13.49 -13.94
CA LYS A 303 -33.99 -13.85 -12.78
C LYS A 303 -33.01 -14.95 -13.15
N ALA A 304 -31.86 -14.95 -12.49
CA ALA A 304 -30.91 -16.05 -12.57
C ALA A 304 -31.37 -17.25 -11.72
N GLU A 305 -30.62 -18.36 -11.71
CA GLU A 305 -30.97 -19.60 -11.01
C GLU A 305 -31.07 -19.41 -9.48
N ASP A 306 -30.36 -18.43 -8.95
CA ASP A 306 -30.41 -18.05 -7.53
C ASP A 306 -31.59 -17.14 -7.15
N GLY A 307 -32.45 -16.80 -8.12
CA GLY A 307 -33.65 -16.00 -7.92
C GLY A 307 -33.40 -14.50 -7.77
N TYR A 308 -32.23 -13.99 -8.16
CA TYR A 308 -31.92 -12.56 -8.18
C TYR A 308 -31.84 -12.00 -9.59
N TYR A 309 -32.08 -10.68 -9.70
CA TYR A 309 -31.63 -9.89 -10.84
C TYR A 309 -30.23 -9.34 -10.58
N TYR A 310 -29.44 -9.27 -11.64
CA TYR A 310 -28.11 -8.67 -11.64
C TYR A 310 -28.11 -7.36 -12.40
N LEU A 311 -27.14 -6.50 -12.11
CA LEU A 311 -26.90 -5.30 -12.91
C LEU A 311 -26.60 -5.70 -14.36
N ILE A 312 -27.02 -4.86 -15.30
CA ILE A 312 -26.80 -5.04 -16.74
C ILE A 312 -25.71 -4.09 -17.21
N PRO A 313 -25.18 -4.21 -18.44
CA PRO A 313 -24.28 -3.21 -18.98
C PRO A 313 -24.85 -1.79 -18.89
N GLY A 314 -24.09 -0.89 -18.29
CA GLY A 314 -24.54 0.45 -17.91
C GLY A 314 -23.65 1.14 -16.90
N LYS A 315 -23.94 2.42 -16.63
CA LYS A 315 -23.26 3.22 -15.61
C LYS A 315 -24.04 3.21 -14.31
N TYR A 316 -23.37 2.94 -13.21
CA TYR A 316 -23.97 2.88 -11.88
C TYR A 316 -23.18 3.74 -10.92
N VAL A 317 -23.81 4.07 -9.79
CA VAL A 317 -23.15 4.82 -8.72
C VAL A 317 -23.10 3.96 -7.47
N VAL A 318 -21.91 3.79 -6.92
CA VAL A 318 -21.74 3.31 -5.54
C VAL A 318 -21.66 4.52 -4.62
N LYS A 319 -22.40 4.49 -3.52
CA LYS A 319 -22.40 5.53 -2.49
C LYS A 319 -22.16 4.88 -1.14
N LEU A 320 -21.17 5.37 -0.39
CA LEU A 320 -21.10 5.11 1.05
C LEU A 320 -21.62 6.33 1.80
N SER A 321 -22.34 6.06 2.89
CA SER A 321 -22.83 7.08 3.80
C SER A 321 -22.57 6.70 5.25
N PHE A 322 -22.13 7.69 6.01
CA PHE A 322 -21.92 7.63 7.45
C PHE A 322 -22.34 8.96 8.06
N GLU A 323 -23.36 8.93 8.92
CA GLU A 323 -23.96 10.13 9.50
C GLU A 323 -24.34 11.19 8.43
N LYS A 324 -23.71 12.37 8.47
CA LYS A 324 -23.92 13.46 7.50
C LYS A 324 -22.93 13.43 6.33
N THR A 325 -21.94 12.54 6.37
CA THR A 325 -20.93 12.40 5.33
C THR A 325 -21.36 11.33 4.32
N SER A 326 -21.22 11.63 3.04
CA SER A 326 -21.38 10.62 1.99
C SER A 326 -20.40 10.86 0.87
N SER A 327 -19.89 9.77 0.31
CA SER A 327 -19.02 9.79 -0.86
C SER A 327 -19.60 8.85 -1.92
N LYS A 328 -19.49 9.26 -3.20
CA LYS A 328 -20.09 8.54 -4.32
C LYS A 328 -19.12 8.45 -5.49
N PHE A 329 -19.10 7.30 -6.15
CA PHE A 329 -18.30 7.07 -7.36
C PHE A 329 -19.10 6.34 -8.43
N GLU A 330 -18.81 6.68 -9.67
CA GLU A 330 -19.35 5.98 -10.83
C GLU A 330 -18.51 4.76 -11.17
N PHE A 331 -19.20 3.69 -11.55
CA PHE A 331 -18.61 2.48 -12.11
C PHE A 331 -19.43 1.99 -13.29
N THR A 332 -18.76 1.28 -14.20
CA THR A 332 -19.42 0.76 -15.39
C THR A 332 -19.48 -0.75 -15.31
N VAL A 333 -20.66 -1.30 -15.60
CA VAL A 333 -20.79 -2.70 -16.04
C VAL A 333 -20.64 -2.69 -17.56
N LYS A 334 -19.60 -3.34 -18.08
CA LYS A 334 -19.20 -3.29 -19.50
C LYS A 334 -19.55 -4.54 -20.25
#